data_AF-A0A1I4A0Y5-F1
#
_entry.id   AF-A0A1I4A0Y5-F1
#
_cell.length_a   1.000
_cell.length_b   1.000
_cell.length_c   1.000
_cell.angle_alpha   90.00
_cell.angle_beta   90.00
_cell.angle_gamma   90.00
#
_symmetry.space_group_name_H-M   'P 1'
#
loop_
_entity.id
_entity.type
_entity.pdbx_description
1 polymer ?
#
loop_
_entity_poly.entity_id
_entity_poly.type
_entity_poly.pdbx_seq_one_letter_code
_entity_poly.pdbx_strand_id
1 'polypeptide(L)' 'MTLLPGIGHNGGPPLEEEPDPGGGRLFLWKRAHRKAWKTPPPEIALRRLARAEELGISYRDYTLEIMERGKYL' A
#
# COMPACT_ATOMS: atom_id res chain seq x y z
N MET A 1 3.85 -24.50 -8.09
CA MET A 1 3.89 -24.52 -6.62
C MET A 1 3.98 -23.08 -6.15
N THR A 2 2.86 -22.49 -5.73
CA THR A 2 2.88 -21.16 -5.11
C THR A 2 3.52 -21.30 -3.74
N LEU A 3 4.65 -20.60 -3.51
CA LEU A 3 5.25 -20.52 -2.18
C LEU A 3 4.20 -19.95 -1.23
N LEU A 4 3.84 -20.69 -0.19
CA LEU A 4 2.98 -20.16 0.86
C LEU A 4 3.66 -18.91 1.42
N PRO A 5 2.91 -17.80 1.60
CA PRO A 5 3.50 -16.59 2.11
C PRO A 5 4.17 -16.83 3.47
N GLY A 6 5.38 -16.29 3.66
CA GLY A 6 6.13 -16.46 4.90
C GLY A 6 5.39 -15.88 6.13
N ILE A 7 5.87 -16.24 7.32
CA ILE A 7 5.35 -15.72 8.59
C ILE A 7 5.34 -14.19 8.56
N GLY A 8 4.18 -13.59 8.83
CA GLY A 8 3.97 -12.13 8.82
C GLY A 8 3.38 -11.55 7.54
N HIS A 9 3.22 -12.35 6.47
CA HIS A 9 2.55 -11.92 5.25
C HIS A 9 1.02 -12.04 5.37
N ASN A 10 0.26 -11.04 4.89
CA ASN A 10 -1.20 -11.01 5.02
C ASN A 10 -1.96 -11.64 3.83
N GLY A 11 -1.24 -12.10 2.81
CA GLY A 11 -1.80 -12.76 1.63
C GLY A 11 -2.35 -11.81 0.56
N GLY A 12 -2.24 -10.49 0.75
CA GLY A 12 -2.83 -9.52 -0.17
C GLY A 12 -4.37 -9.47 -0.08
N PRO A 13 -5.02 -8.66 -0.94
CA PRO A 13 -6.48 -8.67 -1.02
C PRO A 13 -6.96 -10.03 -1.53
N PRO A 14 -8.15 -10.51 -1.11
CA PRO A 14 -8.81 -11.58 -1.84
C PRO A 14 -9.00 -11.16 -3.30
N LEU A 15 -8.63 -12.04 -4.23
CA LEU A 15 -8.73 -11.83 -5.68
C LEU A 15 -9.82 -12.71 -6.31
N GLU A 16 -10.57 -13.47 -5.50
CA GLU A 16 -11.68 -14.29 -5.96
C GLU A 16 -12.87 -13.43 -6.40
N GLU A 17 -13.66 -13.94 -7.35
CA GLU A 17 -14.86 -13.24 -7.89
C GLU A 17 -15.88 -12.92 -6.78
N GLU A 18 -16.03 -13.82 -5.82
CA GLU A 18 -16.85 -13.64 -4.62
C GLU A 18 -15.96 -13.68 -3.36
N PRO A 19 -15.43 -12.53 -2.91
CA PRO A 19 -14.60 -12.49 -1.71
C PRO A 19 -15.47 -12.73 -0.46
N ASP A 20 -15.03 -13.62 0.43
CA ASP A 20 -15.65 -13.79 1.76
C ASP A 20 -15.57 -12.47 2.56
N PRO A 21 -16.68 -11.73 2.73
CA PRO A 21 -16.66 -10.40 3.36
C PRO A 21 -16.32 -10.46 4.86
N GLY A 22 -16.58 -11.61 5.49
CA GLY A 22 -16.28 -11.91 6.89
C GLY A 22 -14.95 -12.63 7.10
N GLY A 23 -14.26 -12.98 6.01
CA GLY A 23 -13.05 -13.79 6.06
C GLY A 23 -11.88 -13.07 6.73
N GLY A 24 -11.14 -13.81 7.56
CA GLY A 24 -9.97 -13.30 8.27
C GLY A 24 -8.91 -12.68 7.36
N ARG A 25 -8.72 -13.20 6.13
CA ARG A 25 -7.78 -12.64 5.14
C ARG A 25 -8.20 -11.23 4.71
N LEU A 26 -9.47 -11.00 4.37
CA LEU A 26 -9.96 -9.68 3.99
C LEU A 26 -9.79 -8.68 5.13
N PHE A 27 -10.10 -9.10 6.37
CA PHE A 27 -9.90 -8.28 7.56
C PHE A 27 -8.43 -7.88 7.76
N LEU A 28 -7.51 -8.86 7.69
CA LEU A 28 -6.07 -8.63 7.84
C LEU A 28 -5.52 -7.73 6.73
N TRP A 29 -5.96 -7.94 5.49
CA TRP A 29 -5.58 -7.08 4.37
C TRP A 29 -6.08 -5.64 4.56
N LYS A 30 -7.37 -5.44 4.86
CA LYS A 30 -7.93 -4.09 5.14
C LYS A 30 -7.18 -3.39 6.25
N ARG A 31 -6.81 -4.11 7.32
CA ARG A 31 -6.01 -3.59 8.43
C ARG A 31 -4.62 -3.14 7.97
N ALA A 32 -3.92 -3.97 7.18
CA ALA A 32 -2.60 -3.63 6.65
C ALA A 32 -2.67 -2.45 5.66
N HIS A 33 -3.65 -2.45 4.75
CA HIS A 33 -3.90 -1.37 3.81
C HIS A 33 -4.09 -0.04 4.54
N ARG A 34 -4.97 0.03 5.54
CA ARG A 34 -5.16 1.24 6.35
C ARG A 34 -3.87 1.69 7.05
N LYS A 35 -3.07 0.76 7.55
CA LYS A 35 -1.78 1.08 8.19
C LYS A 35 -0.80 1.68 7.19
N ALA A 36 -0.72 1.13 5.98
CA ALA A 36 0.18 1.60 4.93
C ALA A 36 -0.21 2.99 4.40
N TRP A 37 -1.51 3.29 4.33
CA TRP A 37 -2.06 4.58 3.90
C TRP A 37 -2.26 5.59 5.04
N LYS A 38 -1.75 5.33 6.24
CA LYS A 38 -1.80 6.30 7.32
C LYS A 38 -1.04 7.57 6.90
N THR A 39 -1.68 8.72 7.06
CA THR A 39 -1.08 10.01 6.71
C THR A 39 0.28 10.16 7.41
N PRO A 40 1.37 10.40 6.66
CA PRO A 40 2.68 10.64 7.24
C PRO A 40 2.72 12.03 7.92
N PRO A 41 3.77 12.35 8.67
CA PRO A 41 3.97 13.70 9.19
C PRO A 41 3.86 14.78 8.09
N PRO A 42 3.34 15.98 8.38
CA PRO A 42 3.11 17.01 7.37
C PRO A 42 4.34 17.35 6.53
N GLU A 43 5.53 17.40 7.13
CA GLU A 43 6.79 17.66 6.44
C GLU A 43 7.13 16.60 5.38
N ILE A 44 6.78 15.33 5.65
CA ILE A 44 6.95 14.23 4.69
C ILE A 44 5.90 14.32 3.59
N ALA A 45 4.65 14.64 3.93
CA ALA A 45 3.59 14.82 2.94
C ALA A 45 3.92 15.95 1.96
N LEU A 46 4.39 17.09 2.47
CA LEU A 46 4.80 18.24 1.66
C LEU A 46 5.99 17.92 0.76
N ARG A 47 7.01 17.23 1.29
CA ARG A 47 8.16 16.79 0.47
C ARG A 47 7.74 15.85 -0.66
N ARG A 48 6.82 14.92 -0.37
CA ARG A 48 6.29 13.99 -1.37
C ARG A 48 5.45 14.71 -2.43
N LEU A 49 4.67 15.72 -2.02
CA LEU A 49 3.89 16.55 -2.93
C LEU A 49 4.79 17.33 -3.89
N ALA A 50 5.77 18.06 -3.36
CA ALA A 50 6.73 18.80 -4.19
C ALA A 50 7.43 17.90 -5.21
N ARG A 51 7.84 16.69 -4.80
CA ARG A 51 8.48 15.74 -5.71
C ARG A 51 7.53 15.18 -6.77
N ALA A 52 6.28 14.94 -6.42
CA ALA A 52 5.27 14.50 -7.38
C ALA A 52 5.00 15.60 -8.44
N GLU A 53 4.94 16.87 -8.01
CA GLU A 53 4.82 18.03 -8.91
C GLU A 53 6.01 18.18 -9.84
N GLU A 54 7.25 18.07 -9.33
CA GLU A 54 8.48 18.08 -10.15
C GLU A 54 8.49 16.99 -11.22
N LEU A 55 7.97 15.80 -10.90
CA LEU A 55 7.90 14.65 -11.80
C LEU A 55 6.67 14.68 -12.72
N GLY A 56 5.73 15.60 -12.51
CA GLY A 56 4.48 15.68 -13.27
C GLY A 56 3.53 14.50 -13.05
N ILE A 57 3.58 13.85 -11.88
CA ILE A 57 2.71 12.72 -11.52
C ILE A 57 1.83 13.07 -10.32
N SER A 58 0.76 12.30 -10.10
CA SER A 58 -0.08 12.51 -8.93
C SER A 58 0.67 12.15 -7.65
N TYR A 59 0.35 12.83 -6.54
CA TYR A 59 0.83 12.46 -5.21
C TYR A 59 0.57 10.99 -4.87
N ARG A 60 -0.57 10.47 -5.34
CA ARG A 60 -0.97 9.07 -5.12
C ARG A 60 -0.03 8.12 -5.84
N ASP A 61 0.30 8.39 -7.10
CA ASP A 61 1.20 7.53 -7.89
C ASP A 61 2.63 7.61 -7.35
N TYR A 62 3.10 8.80 -6.97
CA TYR A 62 4.39 8.94 -6.30
C TYR A 62 4.45 8.17 -4.98
N THR A 63 3.35 8.18 -4.20
CA THR A 63 3.25 7.39 -2.96
C THR A 63 3.28 5.89 -3.26
N LEU A 64 2.60 5.43 -4.32
CA LEU A 64 2.61 4.03 -4.74
C LEU A 64 4.02 3.56 -5.15
N GLU A 65 4.78 4.39 -5.87
CA GLU A 65 6.17 4.07 -6.25
C GLU A 65 7.06 3.86 -5.02
N ILE A 66 6.90 4.69 -3.97
CA ILE A 66 7.61 4.51 -2.70
C ILE A 66 7.19 3.21 -2.02
N MET A 67 5.90 2.88 -2.02
CA MET A 67 5.38 1.67 -1.37
C MET A 67 5.82 0.39 -2.08
N GLU A 68 5.94 0.41 -3.40
CA GLU A 68 6.38 -0.73 -4.21
C GLU A 68 7.91 -0.93 -4.12
N ARG A 69 8.69 0.14 -4.31
CA ARG A 69 10.15 0.05 -4.44
C ARG A 69 10.91 0.28 -3.14
N GLY A 70 10.29 0.88 -2.14
CA GLY A 70 10.94 1.26 -0.87
C GLY A 70 11.93 2.42 -0.97
N LYS A 71 11.99 3.14 -2.10
CA LYS A 71 12.91 4.27 -2.33
C LYS A 71 12.19 5.45 -3.00
N TYR A 72 12.67 6.65 -2.71
CA TYR A 72 12.22 7.88 -3.38
C TYR A 72 12.71 7.92 -4.83
N LEU A 73 11.90 8.50 -5.73
CA LEU A 73 12.30 8.82 -7.11
C LEU A 73 12.94 10.20 -7.20
#